data_AF-M5S9Y8-F1
#
_entry.id   AF-M5S9Y8-F1
#
_cell.length_a   1.000
_cell.length_b   1.000
_cell.length_c   1.000
_cell.angle_alpha   90.00
_cell.angle_beta   90.00
_cell.angle_gamma   90.00
#
_symmetry.space_group_name_H-M   'P 1'
#
loop_
_entity.id
_entity.type
_entity.pdbx_description
1 polymer ?
#
loop_
_entity_poly.entity_id
_entity_poly.type
_entity_poly.pdbx_seq_one_letter_code
_entity_poly.pdbx_strand_id
1 'polypeptide(L)'
;MPLTGPTVHQQLLAAYNQAAAKLEQLRSQLGQFQSEQDSLQNQRDETLRSLAQHYLPELTPEAIQETWSEVRASMSEILLRKQDHERRLHEDLEADTHGRETQEAALSQLNESIAAAETKQEELIAAVEQTLRDNPNFVALSDRAAMAEAALERAEANLDEISQDAARKLPAYEECNLFCYLRDRKFGTPEYAHRGFTRRMDRWIAKLNNYHESKRNYDYLTTTPETMRTIIAEDREALETVMEELERHRDDAAAEHGLDQHLREVRALNRQRDATLKDLDEWTQRCEQTQAKLTELETPQCSYYQEAIELFREMLDRTDTHELRQQARRTPEITDDQIVASLRGIETRMDQTELSSNRHQEEMMEQQQIHQAIGRLIQRFRASGYEQARCQFSDMLDVLTPLDRARSAHDVDDLWNSIRRMQSWGPTAMDRVTNVATHPMTQVLVNAMAHAAAGAMSEHARRAGRRTRRRR
;
A
#
# COMPACT_ATOMS: atom_id res chain seq x y z
N MET A 1 16.02 -1.12 19.40
CA MET A 1 16.15 -0.02 18.39
C MET A 1 14.87 -0.04 17.57
N PRO A 2 14.31 1.11 17.12
CA PRO A 2 13.06 1.07 16.35
C PRO A 2 13.25 0.23 15.09
N LEU A 3 12.33 -0.72 14.86
CA LEU A 3 12.35 -1.55 13.66
C LEU A 3 12.01 -0.66 12.47
N THR A 4 12.83 -0.69 11.43
CA THR A 4 12.55 0.10 10.23
C THR A 4 11.50 -0.60 9.37
N GLY A 5 10.75 0.17 8.57
CA GLY A 5 9.82 -0.34 7.58
C GLY A 5 10.37 -1.45 6.69
N PRO A 6 11.61 -1.35 6.16
CA PRO A 6 12.21 -2.44 5.43
C PRO A 6 12.49 -3.68 6.30
N THR A 7 12.80 -3.53 7.60
CA THR A 7 12.98 -4.69 8.51
C THR A 7 11.66 -5.42 8.77
N VAL A 8 10.57 -4.68 9.02
CA VAL A 8 9.23 -5.27 9.21
C VAL A 8 8.71 -5.87 7.91
N HIS A 9 8.94 -5.20 6.79
CA HIS A 9 8.63 -5.74 5.47
C HIS A 9 9.40 -7.03 5.20
N GLN A 10 10.69 -7.07 5.54
CA GLN A 10 11.52 -8.27 5.41
C GLN A 10 11.01 -9.41 6.30
N GLN A 11 10.52 -9.13 7.51
CA GLN A 11 9.90 -10.13 8.39
C GLN A 11 8.57 -10.64 7.83
N LEU A 12 7.72 -9.75 7.29
CA LEU A 12 6.48 -10.13 6.63
C LEU A 12 6.74 -10.95 5.36
N LEU A 13 7.73 -10.57 4.55
CA LEU A 13 8.19 -11.35 3.41
C LEU A 13 8.76 -12.69 3.85
N ALA A 14 9.54 -12.74 4.93
CA ALA A 14 10.06 -14.00 5.45
C ALA A 14 8.94 -14.93 5.89
N ALA A 15 7.93 -14.42 6.61
CA ALA A 15 6.76 -15.19 7.00
C ALA A 15 5.88 -15.60 5.81
N TYR A 16 5.73 -14.73 4.81
CA TYR A 16 5.07 -15.07 3.55
C TYR A 16 5.81 -16.16 2.80
N ASN A 17 7.14 -16.06 2.70
CA ASN A 17 8.00 -17.06 2.08
C ASN A 17 8.00 -18.38 2.88
N GLN A 18 7.91 -18.33 4.20
CA GLN A 18 7.78 -19.52 5.05
C GLN A 18 6.41 -20.17 4.90
N ALA A 19 5.33 -19.38 4.82
CA ALA A 19 3.99 -19.88 4.52
C ALA A 19 3.90 -20.44 3.10
N ALA A 20 4.57 -19.80 2.13
CA ALA A 20 4.72 -20.29 0.78
C ALA A 20 5.56 -21.58 0.73
N ALA A 21 6.67 -21.66 1.46
CA ALA A 21 7.50 -22.85 1.56
C ALA A 21 6.76 -24.02 2.23
N LYS A 22 5.93 -23.74 3.25
CA LYS A 22 5.07 -24.73 3.88
C LYS A 22 3.94 -25.19 2.95
N LEU A 23 3.33 -24.25 2.21
CA LEU A 23 2.39 -24.59 1.14
C LEU A 23 3.05 -25.39 0.03
N GLU A 24 4.28 -25.06 -0.32
CA GLU A 24 5.06 -25.78 -1.33
C GLU A 24 5.46 -27.17 -0.80
N GLN A 25 5.72 -27.30 0.51
CA GLN A 25 5.94 -28.59 1.15
C GLN A 25 4.66 -29.42 1.16
N LEU A 26 3.50 -28.83 1.46
CA LEU A 26 2.21 -29.51 1.39
C LEU A 26 1.82 -29.84 -0.05
N ARG A 27 2.08 -28.94 -1.01
CA ARG A 27 1.87 -29.18 -2.45
C ARG A 27 2.83 -30.20 -3.01
N SER A 28 4.06 -30.26 -2.54
CA SER A 28 5.01 -31.31 -2.92
C SER A 28 4.68 -32.63 -2.27
N GLN A 29 4.11 -32.66 -1.06
CA GLN A 29 3.53 -33.87 -0.46
C GLN A 29 2.26 -34.31 -1.20
N LEU A 30 1.38 -33.39 -1.56
CA LEU A 30 0.20 -33.67 -2.36
C LEU A 30 0.58 -34.07 -3.79
N GLY A 31 1.65 -33.48 -4.31
CA GLY A 31 2.36 -33.86 -5.52
C GLY A 31 3.09 -35.19 -5.38
N GLN A 32 3.50 -35.61 -4.18
CA GLN A 32 4.02 -36.95 -3.89
C GLN A 32 2.89 -37.96 -3.88
N PHE A 33 1.72 -37.64 -3.32
CA PHE A 33 0.54 -38.50 -3.39
C PHE A 33 -0.05 -38.54 -4.80
N GLN A 34 -0.08 -37.42 -5.51
CA GLN A 34 -0.46 -37.35 -6.91
C GLN A 34 0.57 -38.02 -7.78
N SER A 35 1.87 -37.88 -7.54
CA SER A 35 2.90 -38.62 -8.27
C SER A 35 2.97 -40.09 -7.87
N GLU A 36 2.55 -40.47 -6.68
CA GLU A 36 2.41 -41.87 -6.27
C GLU A 36 1.17 -42.46 -6.95
N GLN A 37 0.05 -41.72 -6.97
CA GLN A 37 -1.17 -42.07 -7.69
C GLN A 37 -0.91 -42.12 -9.20
N ASP A 38 -0.20 -41.15 -9.76
CA ASP A 38 0.28 -41.10 -11.13
C ASP A 38 1.38 -42.12 -11.33
N SER A 39 2.17 -42.55 -10.34
CA SER A 39 3.16 -43.62 -10.50
C SER A 39 2.49 -44.98 -10.50
N LEU A 40 1.38 -45.14 -9.78
CA LEU A 40 0.54 -46.34 -9.80
C LEU A 40 -0.26 -46.34 -11.10
N GLN A 41 -0.79 -45.20 -11.51
CA GLN A 41 -1.48 -45.02 -12.77
C GLN A 41 -0.53 -45.12 -13.96
N ASN A 42 0.70 -44.62 -13.85
CA ASN A 42 1.80 -44.83 -14.77
C ASN A 42 2.35 -46.24 -14.62
N GLN A 43 2.30 -46.95 -13.50
CA GLN A 43 2.71 -48.36 -13.46
C GLN A 43 1.67 -49.23 -14.15
N ARG A 44 0.40 -48.85 -14.08
CA ARG A 44 -0.71 -49.43 -14.83
C ARG A 44 -0.61 -49.08 -16.30
N ASP A 45 -0.38 -47.81 -16.58
CA ASP A 45 -0.26 -47.29 -17.93
C ASP A 45 1.06 -47.73 -18.55
N GLU A 46 2.16 -47.94 -17.80
CA GLU A 46 3.48 -48.50 -18.17
C GLU A 46 3.49 -50.03 -18.10
N THR A 47 2.56 -50.71 -17.46
CA THR A 47 2.33 -52.12 -17.80
C THR A 47 1.62 -52.22 -19.15
N LEU A 48 0.81 -51.21 -19.50
CA LEU A 48 0.23 -51.05 -20.84
C LEU A 48 1.19 -50.34 -21.83
N ARG A 49 2.14 -49.53 -21.34
CA ARG A 49 3.10 -48.70 -22.08
C ARG A 49 4.40 -49.43 -22.23
N SER A 50 4.86 -50.25 -21.30
CA SER A 50 5.97 -51.19 -21.54
C SER A 50 5.58 -52.19 -22.63
N LEU A 51 4.29 -52.48 -22.74
CA LEU A 51 3.70 -53.20 -23.87
C LEU A 51 3.71 -52.39 -25.18
N ALA A 52 3.69 -51.05 -25.11
CA ALA A 52 3.73 -50.13 -26.27
C ALA A 52 5.11 -49.50 -26.58
N GLN A 53 6.00 -49.32 -25.60
CA GLN A 53 7.36 -48.77 -25.59
C GLN A 53 8.38 -49.86 -25.93
N HIS A 54 8.02 -51.13 -25.73
CA HIS A 54 8.67 -52.20 -26.47
C HIS A 54 8.56 -51.99 -28.00
N TYR A 55 7.60 -51.17 -28.44
CA TYR A 55 7.39 -50.82 -29.85
C TYR A 55 7.64 -49.35 -30.23
N LEU A 56 7.66 -48.35 -29.31
CA LEU A 56 7.97 -46.94 -29.62
C LEU A 56 8.60 -46.12 -28.46
N PRO A 57 9.92 -45.84 -28.50
CA PRO A 57 10.61 -45.18 -27.37
C PRO A 57 10.67 -43.63 -27.37
N GLU A 58 10.74 -42.93 -28.52
CA GLU A 58 10.85 -41.46 -28.59
C GLU A 58 10.04 -40.89 -29.80
N LEU A 59 9.62 -39.62 -29.81
CA LEU A 59 9.01 -38.97 -30.99
C LEU A 59 10.09 -38.33 -31.87
N THR A 60 11.04 -39.14 -32.32
CA THR A 60 12.11 -38.76 -33.23
C THR A 60 11.83 -39.26 -34.65
N PRO A 61 12.42 -38.65 -35.68
CA PRO A 61 12.32 -39.16 -37.04
C PRO A 61 12.76 -40.62 -37.16
N GLU A 62 13.71 -41.08 -36.33
CA GLU A 62 14.14 -42.48 -36.27
C GLU A 62 13.10 -43.41 -35.63
N ALA A 63 12.49 -43.02 -34.51
CA ALA A 63 11.48 -43.84 -33.83
C ALA A 63 10.13 -43.89 -34.59
N ILE A 64 9.79 -42.83 -35.33
CA ILE A 64 8.67 -42.82 -36.29
C ILE A 64 8.93 -43.81 -37.45
N GLN A 65 10.20 -44.12 -37.77
CA GLN A 65 10.56 -45.12 -38.77
C GLN A 65 10.48 -46.57 -38.28
N GLU A 66 10.55 -46.79 -36.97
CA GLU A 66 10.36 -48.11 -36.34
C GLU A 66 8.89 -48.37 -35.99
N THR A 67 8.06 -47.33 -36.09
CA THR A 67 6.61 -47.38 -35.95
C THR A 67 5.94 -48.15 -37.10
N TRP A 68 4.76 -48.70 -36.81
CA TRP A 68 3.83 -49.30 -37.76
C TRP A 68 3.60 -48.36 -38.96
N SER A 69 3.69 -48.91 -40.18
CA SER A 69 3.62 -48.11 -41.42
C SER A 69 2.32 -47.33 -41.58
N GLU A 70 1.25 -47.79 -40.94
CA GLU A 70 -0.10 -47.21 -41.01
C GLU A 70 -0.24 -45.91 -40.22
N VAL A 71 0.55 -45.72 -39.16
CA VAL A 71 0.47 -44.54 -38.26
C VAL A 71 1.54 -43.48 -38.60
N ARG A 72 2.55 -43.86 -39.37
CA ARG A 72 3.74 -43.04 -39.66
C ARG A 72 3.44 -41.66 -40.26
N ALA A 73 2.54 -41.60 -41.23
CA ALA A 73 2.21 -40.35 -41.93
C ALA A 73 1.54 -39.33 -40.99
N SER A 74 0.57 -39.80 -40.20
CA SER A 74 -0.12 -38.96 -39.22
C SER A 74 0.83 -38.48 -38.11
N MET A 75 1.76 -39.33 -37.67
CA MET A 75 2.75 -38.96 -36.65
C MET A 75 3.74 -37.89 -37.14
N SER A 76 4.17 -37.98 -38.40
CA SER A 76 5.03 -36.95 -39.00
C SER A 76 4.32 -35.60 -39.13
N GLU A 77 3.01 -35.60 -39.39
CA GLU A 77 2.21 -34.38 -39.47
C GLU A 77 2.10 -33.71 -38.10
N ILE A 78 1.89 -34.48 -37.03
CA ILE A 78 1.89 -33.98 -35.64
C ILE A 78 3.23 -33.29 -35.31
N LEU A 79 4.36 -33.93 -35.65
CA LEU A 79 5.70 -33.41 -35.37
C LEU A 79 5.99 -32.11 -36.14
N LEU A 80 5.61 -32.02 -37.41
CA LEU A 80 5.78 -30.81 -38.22
C LEU A 80 4.97 -29.63 -37.66
N ARG A 81 3.72 -29.87 -37.24
CA ARG A 81 2.87 -28.84 -36.62
C ARG A 81 3.47 -28.32 -35.30
N LYS A 82 4.04 -29.22 -34.49
CA LYS A 82 4.74 -28.84 -33.25
C LYS A 82 5.95 -27.95 -33.55
N GLN A 83 6.82 -28.35 -34.47
CA GLN A 83 8.01 -27.56 -34.84
C GLN A 83 7.67 -26.18 -35.40
N ASP A 84 6.61 -26.09 -36.23
CA ASP A 84 6.13 -24.81 -36.73
C ASP A 84 5.58 -23.91 -35.62
N HIS A 85 4.92 -24.49 -34.61
CA HIS A 85 4.41 -23.74 -33.46
C HIS A 85 5.54 -23.21 -32.56
N GLU A 86 6.54 -24.05 -32.26
CA GLU A 86 7.73 -23.66 -31.47
C GLU A 86 8.49 -22.52 -32.14
N ARG A 87 8.67 -22.58 -33.47
CA ARG A 87 9.33 -21.52 -34.24
C ARG A 87 8.60 -20.18 -34.12
N ARG A 88 7.26 -20.17 -34.27
CA ARG A 88 6.48 -18.93 -34.16
C ARG A 88 6.57 -18.33 -32.76
N LEU A 89 6.51 -19.15 -31.72
CA LEU A 89 6.63 -18.67 -30.35
C LEU A 89 8.03 -18.12 -30.03
N HIS A 90 9.09 -18.68 -30.62
CA HIS A 90 10.44 -18.10 -30.52
C HIS A 90 10.52 -16.73 -31.21
N GLU A 91 9.96 -16.59 -32.42
CA GLU A 91 9.90 -15.32 -33.14
C GLU A 91 9.10 -14.25 -32.35
N ASP A 92 7.97 -14.64 -31.75
CA ASP A 92 7.16 -13.77 -30.90
C ASP A 92 7.93 -13.35 -29.63
N LEU A 93 8.65 -14.28 -28.99
CA LEU A 93 9.45 -14.00 -27.79
C LEU A 93 10.60 -13.02 -28.09
N GLU A 94 11.30 -13.19 -29.21
CA GLU A 94 12.35 -12.25 -29.64
C GLU A 94 11.79 -10.85 -29.88
N ALA A 95 10.60 -10.74 -30.50
CA ALA A 95 9.93 -9.46 -30.70
C ALA A 95 9.49 -8.81 -29.38
N ASP A 96 8.88 -9.58 -28.47
CA ASP A 96 8.41 -9.10 -27.17
C ASP A 96 9.58 -8.68 -26.27
N THR A 97 10.67 -9.44 -26.25
CA THR A 97 11.89 -9.12 -25.48
C THR A 97 12.56 -7.85 -26.00
N HIS A 98 12.66 -7.67 -27.32
CA HIS A 98 13.15 -6.43 -27.90
C HIS A 98 12.24 -5.24 -27.53
N GLY A 99 10.92 -5.42 -27.58
CA GLY A 99 9.93 -4.44 -27.10
C GLY A 99 10.18 -4.02 -25.66
N ARG A 100 10.35 -5.01 -24.75
CA ARG A 100 10.66 -4.76 -23.33
C ARG A 100 11.97 -3.99 -23.15
N GLU A 101 13.05 -4.39 -23.82
CA GLU A 101 14.36 -3.71 -23.73
C GLU A 101 14.29 -2.25 -24.17
N THR A 102 13.54 -1.94 -25.23
CA THR A 102 13.35 -0.55 -25.67
C THR A 102 12.61 0.30 -24.63
N GLN A 103 11.61 -0.27 -23.94
CA GLN A 103 10.89 0.43 -22.87
C GLN A 103 11.74 0.57 -21.61
N GLU A 104 12.57 -0.42 -21.27
CA GLU A 104 13.54 -0.32 -20.17
C GLU A 104 14.57 0.78 -20.40
N ALA A 105 15.11 0.87 -21.62
CA ALA A 105 16.01 1.96 -22.00
C ALA A 105 15.33 3.33 -21.91
N ALA A 106 14.07 3.43 -22.38
CA ALA A 106 13.28 4.65 -22.28
C ALA A 106 13.00 5.04 -20.81
N LEU A 107 12.68 4.07 -19.95
CA LEU A 107 12.46 4.29 -18.52
C LEU A 107 13.74 4.76 -17.82
N SER A 108 14.90 4.19 -18.14
CA SER A 108 16.19 4.64 -17.58
C SER A 108 16.49 6.08 -17.94
N GLN A 109 16.35 6.44 -19.23
CA GLN A 109 16.54 7.83 -19.70
C GLN A 109 15.56 8.78 -19.02
N LEU A 110 14.31 8.35 -18.82
CA LEU A 110 13.30 9.13 -18.13
C LEU A 110 13.65 9.33 -16.65
N ASN A 111 14.14 8.31 -15.96
CA ASN A 111 14.60 8.43 -14.57
C ASN A 111 15.79 9.39 -14.43
N GLU A 112 16.76 9.35 -15.35
CA GLU A 112 17.86 10.32 -15.40
C GLU A 112 17.33 11.75 -15.62
N SER A 113 16.35 11.92 -16.52
CA SER A 113 15.72 13.22 -16.75
C SER A 113 14.95 13.75 -15.53
N ILE A 114 14.28 12.85 -14.79
CA ILE A 114 13.58 13.19 -13.55
C ILE A 114 14.60 13.60 -12.48
N ALA A 115 15.68 12.86 -12.30
CA ALA A 115 16.72 13.20 -11.32
C ALA A 115 17.38 14.57 -11.62
N ALA A 116 17.68 14.83 -12.90
CA ALA A 116 18.18 16.12 -13.34
C ALA A 116 17.16 17.25 -13.13
N ALA A 117 15.87 16.98 -13.39
CA ALA A 117 14.80 17.93 -13.14
C ALA A 117 14.60 18.17 -11.63
N GLU A 118 14.70 17.16 -10.77
CA GLU A 118 14.61 17.32 -9.32
C GLU A 118 15.78 18.16 -8.78
N THR A 119 17.00 17.94 -9.26
CA THR A 119 18.17 18.76 -8.89
C THR A 119 17.96 20.22 -9.32
N LYS A 120 17.52 20.46 -10.56
CA LYS A 120 17.18 21.80 -11.03
C LYS A 120 16.03 22.43 -10.22
N GLN A 121 15.06 21.62 -9.78
CA GLN A 121 13.96 22.10 -8.94
C GLN A 121 14.49 22.62 -7.60
N GLU A 122 15.43 21.91 -6.97
CA GLU A 122 16.08 22.34 -5.73
C GLU A 122 16.86 23.65 -5.92
N GLU A 123 17.60 23.77 -7.02
CA GLU A 123 18.32 25.01 -7.39
C GLU A 123 17.36 26.20 -7.57
N LEU A 124 16.26 26.00 -8.30
CA LEU A 124 15.24 27.03 -8.50
C LEU A 124 14.54 27.41 -7.20
N ILE A 125 14.23 26.43 -6.34
CA ILE A 125 13.68 26.69 -5.00
C ILE A 125 14.65 27.56 -4.19
N ALA A 126 15.94 27.22 -4.18
CA ALA A 126 16.95 28.00 -3.47
C ALA A 126 17.06 29.44 -4.02
N ALA A 127 17.01 29.61 -5.35
CA ALA A 127 17.03 30.92 -5.99
C ALA A 127 15.80 31.78 -5.66
N VAL A 128 14.60 31.18 -5.65
CA VAL A 128 13.37 31.85 -5.21
C VAL A 128 13.46 32.25 -3.75
N GLU A 129 13.89 31.33 -2.87
CA GLU A 129 14.08 31.64 -1.46
C GLU A 129 15.07 32.78 -1.24
N GLN A 130 16.17 32.81 -1.99
CA GLN A 130 17.15 33.89 -1.92
C GLN A 130 16.55 35.23 -2.36
N THR A 131 15.81 35.25 -3.47
CA THR A 131 15.16 36.47 -3.99
C THR A 131 14.13 37.03 -3.00
N LEU A 132 13.39 36.14 -2.33
CA LEU A 132 12.45 36.53 -1.27
C LEU A 132 13.18 37.10 -0.05
N ARG A 133 14.34 36.54 0.33
CA ARG A 133 15.15 37.07 1.45
C ARG A 133 15.77 38.44 1.13
N ASP A 134 16.19 38.66 -0.11
CA ASP A 134 16.80 39.90 -0.54
C ASP A 134 15.77 41.03 -0.72
N ASN A 135 14.47 40.70 -0.78
CA ASN A 135 13.39 41.67 -0.90
C ASN A 135 13.01 42.28 0.48
N PRO A 136 13.29 43.58 0.73
CA PRO A 136 13.04 44.20 2.03
C PRO A 136 11.54 44.28 2.38
N ASN A 137 10.66 44.37 1.40
CA ASN A 137 9.21 44.38 1.64
C ASN A 137 8.73 43.01 2.13
N PHE A 138 9.26 41.92 1.55
CA PHE A 138 8.93 40.56 1.98
C PHE A 138 9.41 40.28 3.40
N VAL A 139 10.61 40.75 3.76
CA VAL A 139 11.14 40.64 5.13
C VAL A 139 10.24 41.40 6.12
N ALA A 140 9.87 42.65 5.81
CA ALA A 140 9.01 43.46 6.68
C ALA A 140 7.61 42.85 6.86
N LEU A 141 7.01 42.31 5.78
CA LEU A 141 5.73 41.61 5.83
C LEU A 141 5.84 40.30 6.64
N SER A 142 6.94 39.56 6.48
CA SER A 142 7.20 38.33 7.24
C SER A 142 7.34 38.59 8.74
N ASP A 143 8.05 39.66 9.13
CA ASP A 143 8.16 40.09 10.52
C ASP A 143 6.81 40.53 11.09
N ARG A 144 6.03 41.30 10.31
CA ARG A 144 4.68 41.71 10.70
C ARG A 144 3.75 40.51 10.90
N ALA A 145 3.81 39.53 10.00
CA ALA A 145 3.05 38.28 10.12
C ALA A 145 3.48 37.49 11.36
N ALA A 146 4.78 37.39 11.64
CA ALA A 146 5.29 36.71 12.83
C ALA A 146 4.85 37.40 14.13
N MET A 147 4.88 38.73 14.18
CA MET A 147 4.40 39.50 15.33
C MET A 147 2.90 39.33 15.55
N ALA A 148 2.11 39.42 14.47
CA ALA A 148 0.65 39.25 14.52
C ALA A 148 0.28 37.83 14.96
N GLU A 149 0.96 36.80 14.46
CA GLU A 149 0.77 35.41 14.88
C GLU A 149 1.11 35.22 16.36
N ALA A 150 2.22 35.80 16.84
CA ALA A 150 2.58 35.74 18.26
C ALA A 150 1.59 36.51 19.15
N ALA A 151 0.99 37.60 18.67
CA ALA A 151 -0.04 38.34 19.38
C ALA A 151 -1.34 37.53 19.45
N LEU A 152 -1.75 36.94 18.33
CA LEU A 152 -2.91 36.05 18.24
C LEU A 152 -2.80 34.85 19.17
N GLU A 153 -1.64 34.19 19.20
CA GLU A 153 -1.41 33.04 20.10
C GLU A 153 -1.57 33.44 21.57
N ARG A 154 -1.04 34.59 21.98
CA ARG A 154 -1.21 35.11 23.35
C ARG A 154 -2.67 35.47 23.64
N ALA A 155 -3.36 36.06 22.68
CA ALA A 155 -4.77 36.42 22.82
C ALA A 155 -5.66 35.18 22.93
N GLU A 156 -5.40 34.15 22.11
CA GLU A 156 -6.07 32.84 22.14
C GLU A 156 -5.84 32.13 23.48
N ALA A 157 -4.59 32.08 23.96
CA ALA A 157 -4.27 31.49 25.26
C ALA A 157 -4.97 32.23 26.43
N ASN A 158 -4.99 33.56 26.39
CA ASN A 158 -5.68 34.37 27.40
C ASN A 158 -7.20 34.18 27.34
N LEU A 159 -7.79 34.09 26.14
CA LEU A 159 -9.20 33.76 25.97
C LEU A 159 -9.52 32.38 26.55
N ASP A 160 -8.66 31.39 26.31
CA ASP A 160 -8.83 30.04 26.85
C ASP A 160 -8.79 30.05 28.38
N GLU A 161 -7.81 30.73 28.99
CA GLU A 161 -7.73 30.90 30.45
C GLU A 161 -8.98 31.58 31.02
N ILE A 162 -9.40 32.70 30.44
CA ILE A 162 -10.59 33.45 30.90
C ILE A 162 -11.86 32.61 30.71
N SER A 163 -11.97 31.85 29.61
CA SER A 163 -13.13 31.00 29.35
C SER A 163 -13.23 29.84 30.35
N GLN A 164 -12.10 29.24 30.73
CA GLN A 164 -12.04 28.21 31.77
C GLN A 164 -12.39 28.80 33.14
N ASP A 165 -11.88 29.98 33.45
CA ASP A 165 -12.20 30.69 34.69
C ASP A 165 -13.68 31.09 34.76
N ALA A 166 -14.26 31.54 33.65
CA ALA A 166 -15.68 31.81 33.53
C ALA A 166 -16.51 30.54 33.74
N ALA A 167 -16.17 29.43 33.06
CA ALA A 167 -16.86 28.15 33.21
C ALA A 167 -16.81 27.61 34.65
N ARG A 168 -15.72 27.87 35.39
CA ARG A 168 -15.57 27.46 36.80
C ARG A 168 -16.32 28.36 37.77
N LYS A 169 -16.27 29.69 37.57
CA LYS A 169 -16.74 30.68 38.55
C LYS A 169 -18.18 31.12 38.32
N LEU A 170 -18.67 31.16 37.07
CA LEU A 170 -20.03 31.60 36.75
C LEU A 170 -21.12 30.78 37.47
N PRO A 171 -21.06 29.43 37.54
CA PRO A 171 -22.08 28.65 38.25
C PRO A 171 -22.24 29.05 39.72
N ALA A 172 -21.12 29.33 40.42
CA ALA A 172 -21.16 29.75 41.82
C ALA A 172 -21.85 31.11 42.03
N TYR A 173 -21.78 32.02 41.05
CA TYR A 173 -22.55 33.27 41.09
C TYR A 173 -24.03 33.06 40.77
N GLU A 174 -24.35 32.15 39.85
CA GLU A 174 -25.72 31.84 39.42
C GLU A 174 -26.51 31.05 40.46
N GLU A 175 -25.85 30.18 41.23
CA GLU A 175 -26.44 29.45 42.36
C GLU A 175 -26.70 30.36 43.59
N CYS A 176 -26.04 31.52 43.66
CA CYS A 176 -26.19 32.44 44.78
C CYS A 176 -27.48 33.27 44.67
N ASN A 177 -28.57 32.79 45.30
CA ASN A 177 -29.89 33.44 45.29
C ASN A 177 -29.87 34.93 45.67
N LEU A 178 -29.02 35.35 46.63
CA LEU A 178 -28.90 36.74 47.06
C LEU A 178 -28.27 37.63 45.98
N PHE A 179 -27.32 37.10 45.23
CA PHE A 179 -26.67 37.77 44.11
C PHE A 179 -27.65 37.93 42.93
N CYS A 180 -28.30 36.84 42.54
CA CYS A 180 -29.33 36.83 41.49
C CYS A 180 -30.48 37.79 41.82
N TYR A 181 -30.99 37.78 43.06
CA TYR A 181 -32.04 38.70 43.51
C TYR A 181 -31.67 40.18 43.30
N LEU A 182 -30.44 40.59 43.62
CA LEU A 182 -29.99 41.97 43.42
C LEU A 182 -29.71 42.29 41.93
N ARG A 183 -29.22 41.30 41.16
CA ARG A 183 -28.98 41.39 39.71
C ARG A 183 -30.28 41.57 38.93
N ASP A 184 -31.29 40.76 39.20
CA ASP A 184 -32.58 40.79 38.48
C ASP A 184 -33.33 42.10 38.72
N ARG A 185 -33.14 42.70 39.91
CA ARG A 185 -33.64 44.05 40.23
C ARG A 185 -32.82 45.19 39.64
N LYS A 186 -31.72 44.87 38.94
CA LYS A 186 -30.78 45.83 38.35
C LYS A 186 -30.18 46.79 39.40
N PHE A 187 -29.98 46.30 40.63
CA PHE A 187 -29.44 47.09 41.73
C PHE A 187 -28.07 47.71 41.35
N GLY A 188 -27.88 48.99 41.65
CA GLY A 188 -26.65 49.72 41.32
C GLY A 188 -26.52 50.18 39.86
N THR A 189 -27.54 50.01 39.02
CA THR A 189 -27.62 50.61 37.68
C THR A 189 -28.57 51.82 37.67
N PRO A 190 -28.49 52.72 36.66
CA PRO A 190 -29.48 53.79 36.49
C PRO A 190 -30.91 53.28 36.30
N GLU A 191 -31.10 52.00 35.94
CA GLU A 191 -32.41 51.37 35.73
C GLU A 191 -33.06 50.86 37.03
N TYR A 192 -32.42 51.06 38.19
CA TYR A 192 -32.96 50.63 39.48
C TYR A 192 -34.16 51.49 39.93
N ALA A 193 -35.37 50.95 39.82
CA ALA A 193 -36.62 51.67 40.05
C ALA A 193 -37.08 51.72 41.53
N HIS A 194 -36.54 50.87 42.42
CA HIS A 194 -37.06 50.73 43.78
C HIS A 194 -36.55 51.83 44.74
N ARG A 195 -37.43 52.29 45.65
CA ARG A 195 -37.17 53.41 46.57
C ARG A 195 -37.61 53.08 48.01
N GLY A 196 -37.06 53.80 49.00
CA GLY A 196 -37.48 53.68 50.41
C GLY A 196 -36.93 52.45 51.14
N PHE A 197 -37.79 51.74 51.87
CA PHE A 197 -37.43 50.60 52.72
C PHE A 197 -36.76 49.45 51.95
N THR A 198 -37.28 49.12 50.77
CA THR A 198 -36.72 48.10 49.87
C THR A 198 -35.28 48.41 49.49
N ARG A 199 -34.97 49.68 49.16
CA ARG A 199 -33.60 50.12 48.85
C ARG A 199 -32.65 50.02 50.06
N ARG A 200 -33.15 50.20 51.28
CA ARG A 200 -32.34 50.06 52.51
C ARG A 200 -31.99 48.59 52.75
N MET A 201 -32.94 47.68 52.55
CA MET A 201 -32.72 46.23 52.64
C MET A 201 -31.78 45.74 51.53
N ASP A 202 -32.02 46.14 50.28
CA ASP A 202 -31.18 45.77 49.14
C ASP A 202 -29.72 46.26 49.33
N ARG A 203 -29.51 47.45 49.93
CA ARG A 203 -28.16 47.95 50.28
C ARG A 203 -27.49 47.14 51.39
N TRP A 204 -28.26 46.63 52.35
CA TRP A 204 -27.73 45.78 53.41
C TRP A 204 -27.31 44.41 52.85
N ILE A 205 -28.17 43.79 52.02
CA ILE A 205 -27.85 42.55 51.29
C ILE A 205 -26.63 42.74 50.39
N ALA A 206 -26.53 43.89 49.71
CA ALA A 206 -25.41 44.20 48.84
C ALA A 206 -24.07 44.29 49.59
N LYS A 207 -24.08 44.80 50.84
CA LYS A 207 -22.88 44.82 51.69
C LYS A 207 -22.51 43.43 52.21
N LEU A 208 -23.50 42.58 52.49
CA LEU A 208 -23.26 41.23 53.01
C LEU A 208 -22.62 40.31 51.96
N ASN A 209 -23.01 40.45 50.69
CA ASN A 209 -22.52 39.62 49.58
C ASN A 209 -21.36 40.27 48.79
N ASN A 210 -20.87 41.45 49.19
CA ASN A 210 -19.95 42.26 48.38
C ASN A 210 -20.41 42.44 46.93
N TYR A 211 -21.71 42.70 46.75
CA TYR A 211 -22.41 42.65 45.47
C TYR A 211 -21.75 43.50 44.37
N HIS A 212 -21.18 44.67 44.70
CA HIS A 212 -20.51 45.51 43.70
C HIS A 212 -19.25 44.87 43.10
N GLU A 213 -18.48 44.15 43.90
CA GLU A 213 -17.29 43.43 43.45
C GLU A 213 -17.67 42.16 42.69
N SER A 214 -18.60 41.38 43.26
CA SER A 214 -19.16 40.18 42.64
C SER A 214 -19.80 40.49 41.28
N LYS A 215 -20.52 41.61 41.16
CA LYS A 215 -21.14 42.06 39.90
C LYS A 215 -20.10 42.43 38.86
N ARG A 216 -19.06 43.18 39.24
CA ARG A 216 -17.96 43.52 38.31
C ARG A 216 -17.25 42.27 37.81
N ASN A 217 -17.00 41.30 38.70
CA ASN A 217 -16.36 40.03 38.32
C ASN A 217 -17.28 39.18 37.45
N TYR A 218 -18.58 39.14 37.73
CA TYR A 218 -19.60 38.45 36.92
C TYR A 218 -19.72 39.07 35.52
N ASP A 219 -19.83 40.40 35.44
CA ASP A 219 -19.90 41.14 34.18
C ASP A 219 -18.61 40.89 33.38
N TYR A 220 -17.44 40.96 34.01
CA TYR A 220 -16.15 40.64 33.39
C TYR A 220 -16.11 39.21 32.82
N LEU A 221 -16.52 38.20 33.60
CA LEU A 221 -16.51 36.80 33.15
C LEU A 221 -17.53 36.51 32.04
N THR A 222 -18.59 37.32 31.94
CA THR A 222 -19.64 37.15 30.94
C THR A 222 -19.32 37.87 29.63
N THR A 223 -18.87 39.13 29.68
CA THR A 223 -18.71 39.97 28.48
C THR A 223 -17.31 39.93 27.87
N THR A 224 -16.28 39.69 28.68
CA THR A 224 -14.88 39.70 28.21
C THR A 224 -14.57 38.58 27.20
N PRO A 225 -15.05 37.33 27.38
CA PRO A 225 -14.81 36.28 26.39
C PRO A 225 -15.38 36.60 25.01
N GLU A 226 -16.58 37.17 24.93
CA GLU A 226 -17.21 37.52 23.66
C GLU A 226 -16.47 38.66 22.96
N THR A 227 -16.10 39.69 23.72
CA THR A 227 -15.33 40.83 23.18
C THR A 227 -13.96 40.39 22.68
N MET A 228 -13.25 39.53 23.44
CA MET A 228 -11.96 38.98 23.02
C MET A 228 -12.09 38.08 21.78
N ARG A 229 -13.17 37.30 21.65
CA ARG A 229 -13.41 36.51 20.43
C ARG A 229 -13.56 37.38 19.19
N THR A 230 -14.26 38.51 19.30
CA THR A 230 -14.40 39.47 18.19
C THR A 230 -13.05 40.06 17.80
N ILE A 231 -12.26 40.54 18.78
CA ILE A 231 -10.93 41.11 18.51
C ILE A 231 -10.00 40.06 17.89
N ILE A 232 -9.98 38.82 18.41
CA ILE A 232 -9.19 37.73 17.84
C ILE A 232 -9.64 37.40 16.41
N ALA A 233 -10.94 37.51 16.10
CA ALA A 233 -11.43 37.29 14.74
C ALA A 233 -10.96 38.40 13.78
N GLU A 234 -11.02 39.66 14.21
CA GLU A 234 -10.50 40.81 13.44
C GLU A 234 -8.98 40.71 13.22
N ASP A 235 -8.21 40.38 14.26
CA ASP A 235 -6.77 40.19 14.18
C ASP A 235 -6.39 39.03 13.25
N ARG A 236 -7.20 37.96 13.21
CA ARG A 236 -7.01 36.83 12.28
C ARG A 236 -7.23 37.25 10.82
N GLU A 237 -8.27 38.04 10.55
CA GLU A 237 -8.55 38.54 9.19
C GLU A 237 -7.44 39.49 8.71
N ALA A 238 -6.92 40.33 9.61
CA ALA A 238 -5.77 41.19 9.32
C ALA A 238 -4.51 40.37 9.02
N LEU A 239 -4.25 39.29 9.76
CA LEU A 239 -3.14 38.37 9.47
C LEU A 239 -3.32 37.68 8.12
N GLU A 240 -4.53 37.22 7.80
CA GLU A 240 -4.85 36.56 6.52
C GLU A 240 -4.53 37.47 5.33
N THR A 241 -4.89 38.75 5.42
CA THR A 241 -4.56 39.75 4.39
C THR A 241 -3.04 39.88 4.17
N VAL A 242 -2.26 39.92 5.26
CA VAL A 242 -0.78 39.97 5.18
C VAL A 242 -0.21 38.67 4.58
N MET A 243 -0.80 37.52 4.92
CA MET A 243 -0.39 36.23 4.35
C MET A 243 -0.68 36.12 2.86
N GLU A 244 -1.81 36.66 2.38
CA GLU A 244 -2.11 36.73 0.95
C GLU A 244 -1.10 37.59 0.19
N GLU A 245 -0.66 38.72 0.77
CA GLU A 245 0.39 39.56 0.17
C GLU A 245 1.73 38.82 0.11
N LEU A 246 2.10 38.08 1.17
CA LEU A 246 3.29 37.23 1.18
C LEU A 246 3.23 36.10 0.14
N GLU A 247 2.05 35.49 -0.04
CA GLU A 247 1.82 34.47 -1.08
C GLU A 247 1.98 35.06 -2.49
N ARG A 248 1.47 36.26 -2.74
CA ARG A 248 1.66 36.96 -4.03
C ARG A 248 3.14 37.22 -4.30
N HIS A 249 3.88 37.72 -3.31
CA HIS A 249 5.33 37.92 -3.47
C HIS A 249 6.09 36.62 -3.76
N ARG A 250 5.70 35.50 -3.12
CA ARG A 250 6.24 34.18 -3.48
C ARG A 250 5.91 33.82 -4.92
N ASP A 251 4.65 33.96 -5.33
CA ASP A 251 4.20 33.55 -6.67
C ASP A 251 4.87 34.40 -7.75
N ASP A 252 5.06 35.69 -7.52
CA ASP A 252 5.81 36.59 -8.41
C ASP A 252 7.28 36.16 -8.52
N ALA A 253 7.94 35.87 -7.40
CA ALA A 253 9.33 35.38 -7.40
C ALA A 253 9.45 34.00 -8.06
N ALA A 254 8.49 33.10 -7.83
CA ALA A 254 8.45 31.79 -8.47
C ALA A 254 8.22 31.89 -9.98
N ALA A 255 7.41 32.86 -10.43
CA ALA A 255 7.20 33.15 -11.84
C ALA A 255 8.46 33.73 -12.49
N GLU A 256 9.18 34.63 -11.81
CA GLU A 256 10.45 35.20 -12.28
C GLU A 256 11.52 34.12 -12.52
N HIS A 257 11.64 33.16 -11.59
CA HIS A 257 12.58 32.03 -11.71
C HIS A 257 12.03 30.85 -12.53
N GLY A 258 10.79 30.91 -13.01
CA GLY A 258 10.18 29.83 -13.80
C GLY A 258 9.91 28.53 -13.03
N LEU A 259 9.85 28.58 -11.69
CA LEU A 259 9.63 27.42 -10.84
C LEU A 259 8.28 26.74 -11.14
N ASP A 260 7.24 27.51 -11.42
CA ASP A 260 5.90 26.98 -11.74
C ASP A 260 5.89 26.14 -13.02
N GLN A 261 6.63 26.57 -14.04
CA GLN A 261 6.76 25.81 -15.28
C GLN A 261 7.52 24.51 -15.02
N HIS A 262 8.64 24.61 -14.29
CA HIS A 262 9.47 23.46 -13.94
C HIS A 262 8.72 22.42 -13.10
N LEU A 263 7.90 22.85 -12.14
CA LEU A 263 7.03 21.95 -11.35
C LEU A 263 6.00 21.21 -12.23
N ARG A 264 5.50 21.84 -13.29
CA ARG A 264 4.61 21.18 -14.26
C ARG A 264 5.38 20.16 -15.11
N GLU A 265 6.60 20.49 -15.51
CA GLU A 265 7.50 19.58 -16.24
C GLU A 265 7.81 18.33 -15.41
N VAL A 266 8.22 18.48 -14.15
CA VAL A 266 8.46 17.34 -13.23
C VAL A 266 7.21 16.47 -13.06
N ARG A 267 6.02 17.08 -12.93
CA ARG A 267 4.76 16.33 -12.86
C ARG A 267 4.45 15.57 -14.15
N ALA A 268 4.73 16.17 -15.31
CA ALA A 268 4.54 15.53 -16.61
C ALA A 268 5.50 14.33 -16.77
N LEU A 269 6.77 14.48 -16.41
CA LEU A 269 7.77 13.41 -16.44
C LEU A 269 7.37 12.25 -15.51
N ASN A 270 6.89 12.53 -14.29
CA ASN A 270 6.40 11.51 -13.38
C ASN A 270 5.17 10.76 -13.94
N ARG A 271 4.23 11.47 -14.58
CA ARG A 271 3.09 10.82 -15.25
C ARG A 271 3.52 9.94 -16.43
N GLN A 272 4.51 10.41 -17.21
CA GLN A 272 5.08 9.63 -18.29
C GLN A 272 5.75 8.37 -17.74
N ARG A 273 6.47 8.47 -16.62
CA ARG A 273 7.11 7.31 -15.96
C ARG A 273 6.07 6.30 -15.52
N ASP A 274 5.01 6.75 -14.87
CA ASP A 274 3.94 5.87 -14.42
C ASP A 274 3.20 5.19 -15.60
N ALA A 275 3.16 5.82 -16.79
CA ALA A 275 2.64 5.20 -18.01
C ALA A 275 3.62 4.16 -18.58
N THR A 276 4.90 4.51 -18.73
CA THR A 276 5.95 3.59 -19.21
C THR A 276 6.09 2.36 -18.31
N LEU A 277 5.92 2.50 -17.00
CA LEU A 277 5.90 1.37 -16.06
C LEU A 277 4.74 0.41 -16.34
N LYS A 278 3.54 0.92 -16.65
CA LYS A 278 2.40 0.07 -17.03
C LYS A 278 2.66 -0.65 -18.35
N ASP A 279 3.20 0.05 -19.34
CA ASP A 279 3.53 -0.55 -20.63
C ASP A 279 4.59 -1.66 -20.44
N LEU A 280 5.58 -1.43 -19.58
CA LEU A 280 6.61 -2.42 -19.25
C LEU A 280 6.06 -3.64 -18.52
N ASP A 281 5.10 -3.45 -17.60
CA ASP A 281 4.38 -4.56 -16.97
C ASP A 281 3.62 -5.38 -18.02
N GLU A 282 2.98 -4.74 -19.00
CA GLU A 282 2.30 -5.43 -20.11
C GLU A 282 3.28 -6.23 -20.99
N TRP A 283 4.43 -5.66 -21.35
CA TRP A 283 5.47 -6.38 -22.10
C TRP A 283 6.03 -7.56 -21.32
N THR A 284 6.24 -7.40 -20.01
CA THR A 284 6.75 -8.46 -19.13
C THR A 284 5.76 -9.63 -19.07
N GLN A 285 4.47 -9.34 -18.90
CA GLN A 285 3.42 -10.36 -18.92
C GLN A 285 3.35 -11.11 -20.27
N ARG A 286 3.54 -10.41 -21.40
CA ARG A 286 3.59 -11.07 -22.73
C ARG A 286 4.77 -12.02 -22.85
N CYS A 287 5.97 -11.58 -22.46
CA CYS A 287 7.16 -12.42 -22.45
C CYS A 287 6.96 -13.69 -21.60
N GLU A 288 6.41 -13.54 -20.39
CA GLU A 288 6.12 -14.65 -19.49
C GLU A 288 5.09 -15.63 -20.08
N GLN A 289 4.04 -15.13 -20.72
CA GLN A 289 3.03 -15.96 -21.38
C GLN A 289 3.61 -16.74 -22.57
N THR A 290 4.43 -16.11 -23.40
CA THR A 290 5.08 -16.75 -24.56
C THR A 290 6.09 -17.80 -24.09
N GLN A 291 6.88 -17.49 -23.07
CA GLN A 291 7.82 -18.44 -22.45
C GLN A 291 7.08 -19.64 -21.84
N ALA A 292 5.98 -19.41 -21.13
CA ALA A 292 5.18 -20.49 -20.54
C ALA A 292 4.63 -21.45 -21.61
N LYS A 293 4.16 -20.92 -22.75
CA LYS A 293 3.72 -21.74 -23.89
C LYS A 293 4.86 -22.56 -24.49
N LEU A 294 6.07 -22.00 -24.60
CA LEU A 294 7.24 -22.76 -25.07
C LEU A 294 7.58 -23.91 -24.12
N THR A 295 7.62 -23.65 -22.81
CA THR A 295 7.86 -24.69 -21.81
C THR A 295 6.77 -25.77 -21.85
N GLU A 296 5.50 -25.41 -22.06
CA GLU A 296 4.40 -26.37 -22.21
C GLU A 296 4.64 -27.31 -23.41
N LEU A 297 5.12 -26.80 -24.55
CA LEU A 297 5.39 -27.61 -25.77
C LEU A 297 6.58 -28.58 -25.62
N GLU A 298 7.55 -28.23 -24.76
CA GLU A 298 8.72 -29.05 -24.46
C GLU A 298 8.40 -30.20 -23.48
N THR A 299 7.32 -30.09 -22.69
CA THR A 299 6.94 -31.14 -21.76
C THR A 299 6.34 -32.37 -22.46
N PRO A 300 6.60 -33.60 -21.98
CA PRO A 300 5.98 -34.83 -22.48
C PRO A 300 4.48 -34.95 -22.17
N GLN A 301 3.86 -33.92 -21.59
CA GLN A 301 2.41 -33.79 -21.42
C GLN A 301 1.78 -32.84 -22.44
N CYS A 302 2.55 -32.32 -23.40
CA CYS A 302 2.03 -31.36 -24.38
C CYS A 302 0.90 -31.95 -25.23
N SER A 303 -0.01 -31.10 -25.70
CA SER A 303 -1.18 -31.52 -26.49
C SER A 303 -0.82 -32.36 -27.71
N TYR A 304 0.28 -32.04 -28.39
CA TYR A 304 0.80 -32.81 -29.53
C TYR A 304 1.29 -34.21 -29.13
N TYR A 305 1.85 -34.36 -27.93
CA TYR A 305 2.27 -35.66 -27.40
C TYR A 305 1.08 -36.51 -26.96
N GLN A 306 0.04 -35.88 -26.39
CA GLN A 306 -1.22 -36.55 -26.06
C GLN A 306 -1.96 -37.01 -27.31
N GLU A 307 -2.04 -36.17 -28.35
CA GLU A 307 -2.62 -36.52 -29.66
C GLU A 307 -1.88 -37.71 -30.30
N ALA A 308 -0.54 -37.75 -30.17
CA ALA A 308 0.27 -38.87 -30.62
C ALA A 308 -0.03 -40.17 -29.86
N ILE A 309 -0.20 -40.11 -28.54
CA ILE A 309 -0.57 -41.28 -27.71
C ILE A 309 -1.99 -41.75 -28.02
N GLU A 310 -2.95 -40.84 -28.15
CA GLU A 310 -4.35 -41.17 -28.44
C GLU A 310 -4.49 -41.85 -29.81
N LEU A 311 -3.79 -41.34 -30.83
CA LEU A 311 -3.77 -41.94 -32.15
C LEU A 311 -3.20 -43.38 -32.10
N PHE A 312 -2.20 -43.60 -31.25
CA PHE A 312 -1.67 -44.94 -30.97
C PHE A 312 -2.65 -45.85 -30.22
N ARG A 313 -3.35 -45.31 -29.22
CA ARG A 313 -4.36 -46.04 -28.44
C ARG A 313 -5.56 -46.42 -29.29
N GLU A 314 -6.04 -45.52 -30.14
CA GLU A 314 -7.19 -45.77 -31.02
C GLU A 314 -6.88 -46.88 -32.04
N MET A 315 -5.62 -46.98 -32.46
CA MET A 315 -5.15 -48.11 -33.27
C MET A 315 -5.13 -49.41 -32.47
N LEU A 316 -4.63 -49.40 -31.23
CA LEU A 316 -4.63 -50.57 -30.34
C LEU A 316 -6.05 -51.02 -29.97
N ASP A 317 -7.00 -50.11 -29.80
CA ASP A 317 -8.42 -50.41 -29.51
C ASP A 317 -9.17 -50.96 -30.74
N ARG A 318 -8.82 -50.51 -31.94
CA ARG A 318 -9.35 -51.08 -33.20
C ARG A 318 -8.78 -52.47 -33.49
N THR A 319 -7.70 -52.85 -32.81
CA THR A 319 -7.05 -54.16 -32.94
C THR A 319 -7.59 -55.08 -31.85
N ASP A 320 -8.28 -56.15 -32.25
CA ASP A 320 -9.09 -56.96 -31.33
C ASP A 320 -8.21 -57.59 -30.22
N THR A 321 -8.69 -57.63 -28.96
CA THR A 321 -7.91 -58.21 -27.83
C THR A 321 -7.56 -59.69 -28.08
N HIS A 322 -8.31 -60.33 -28.97
CA HIS A 322 -8.08 -61.69 -29.45
C HIS A 322 -6.98 -61.77 -30.53
N GLU A 323 -6.81 -60.74 -31.37
CA GLU A 323 -5.70 -60.60 -32.32
C GLU A 323 -4.39 -60.24 -31.59
N LEU A 324 -4.46 -59.35 -30.60
CA LEU A 324 -3.34 -59.07 -29.68
C LEU A 324 -2.91 -60.34 -28.94
N ARG A 325 -3.84 -61.17 -28.44
CA ARG A 325 -3.54 -62.48 -27.85
C ARG A 325 -3.00 -63.50 -28.85
N GLN A 326 -3.46 -63.50 -30.10
CA GLN A 326 -3.02 -64.46 -31.11
C GLN A 326 -1.66 -64.08 -31.69
N GLN A 327 -1.33 -62.79 -31.73
CA GLN A 327 -0.01 -62.26 -32.03
C GLN A 327 0.94 -62.45 -30.84
N ALA A 328 0.53 -62.13 -29.61
CA ALA A 328 1.26 -62.42 -28.37
C ALA A 328 1.58 -63.91 -28.21
N ARG A 329 0.63 -64.81 -28.50
CA ARG A 329 0.84 -66.27 -28.50
C ARG A 329 1.67 -66.80 -29.67
N ARG A 330 1.80 -66.01 -30.75
CA ARG A 330 2.72 -66.32 -31.85
C ARG A 330 4.16 -65.92 -31.50
N THR A 331 4.35 -65.09 -30.48
CA THR A 331 5.64 -64.79 -29.87
C THR A 331 5.88 -65.74 -28.67
N PRO A 332 7.10 -66.26 -28.46
CA PRO A 332 7.33 -67.38 -27.54
C PRO A 332 7.64 -66.98 -26.08
N GLU A 333 7.27 -65.77 -25.63
CA GLU A 333 7.81 -65.20 -24.39
C GLU A 333 6.85 -65.23 -23.18
N ILE A 334 7.43 -65.52 -22.00
CA ILE A 334 6.78 -65.74 -20.68
C ILE A 334 6.26 -64.43 -20.04
N THR A 335 6.54 -63.29 -20.66
CA THR A 335 6.40 -61.93 -20.13
C THR A 335 4.94 -61.47 -20.02
N ASP A 336 4.06 -61.93 -20.91
CA ASP A 336 2.67 -61.45 -20.98
C ASP A 336 1.77 -61.89 -19.82
N ASP A 337 1.93 -63.12 -19.33
CA ASP A 337 1.16 -63.63 -18.19
C ASP A 337 1.58 -62.96 -16.85
N GLN A 338 2.82 -62.46 -16.76
CA GLN A 338 3.32 -61.73 -15.60
C GLN A 338 2.78 -60.29 -15.53
N ILE A 339 2.49 -59.69 -16.69
CA ILE A 339 1.97 -58.31 -16.82
C ILE A 339 0.50 -58.22 -16.38
N VAL A 340 -0.30 -59.28 -16.56
CA VAL A 340 -1.71 -59.30 -16.12
C VAL A 340 -1.83 -59.40 -14.59
N ALA A 341 -0.90 -60.08 -13.92
CA ALA A 341 -0.91 -60.20 -12.46
C ALA A 341 -0.44 -58.92 -11.74
N SER A 342 0.48 -58.15 -12.35
CA SER A 342 0.94 -56.87 -11.80
C SER A 342 -0.15 -55.79 -11.83
N LEU A 343 -0.99 -55.76 -12.87
CA LEU A 343 -2.13 -54.84 -13.00
C LEU A 343 -3.09 -54.89 -11.79
N ARG A 344 -3.40 -56.09 -11.27
CA ARG A 344 -4.30 -56.24 -10.10
C ARG A 344 -3.72 -55.71 -8.79
N GLY A 345 -2.40 -55.81 -8.58
CA GLY A 345 -1.76 -55.34 -7.36
C GLY A 345 -1.67 -53.80 -7.28
N ILE A 346 -1.71 -53.14 -8.43
CA ILE A 346 -1.65 -51.68 -8.55
C ILE A 346 -2.98 -51.04 -8.14
N GLU A 347 -4.12 -51.63 -8.54
CA GLU A 347 -5.46 -51.08 -8.25
C GLU A 347 -5.75 -50.97 -6.74
N THR A 348 -5.36 -51.95 -5.90
CA THR A 348 -5.60 -51.90 -4.45
C THR A 348 -4.77 -50.83 -3.73
N ARG A 349 -3.62 -50.42 -4.27
CA ARG A 349 -2.80 -49.35 -3.70
C ARG A 349 -3.39 -47.97 -4.02
N MET A 350 -4.02 -47.81 -5.18
CA MET A 350 -4.67 -46.55 -5.57
C MET A 350 -5.76 -46.14 -4.57
N ASP A 351 -6.59 -47.09 -4.11
CA ASP A 351 -7.67 -46.84 -3.15
C ASP A 351 -7.16 -46.31 -1.77
N GLN A 352 -5.96 -46.73 -1.35
CA GLN A 352 -5.37 -46.33 -0.06
C GLN A 352 -4.74 -44.92 -0.13
N THR A 353 -4.16 -44.58 -1.27
CA THR A 353 -3.55 -43.26 -1.52
C THR A 353 -4.63 -42.16 -1.63
N GLU A 354 -5.81 -42.49 -2.17
CA GLU A 354 -6.93 -41.55 -2.33
C GLU A 354 -7.47 -41.00 -0.98
N LEU A 355 -7.65 -41.86 0.03
CA LEU A 355 -8.10 -41.45 1.37
C LEU A 355 -7.10 -40.51 2.08
N SER A 356 -5.80 -40.69 1.81
CA SER A 356 -4.73 -39.88 2.38
C SER A 356 -4.60 -38.53 1.66
N SER A 357 -4.85 -38.50 0.34
CA SER A 357 -4.88 -37.29 -0.49
C SER A 357 -5.99 -36.32 -0.05
N ASN A 358 -7.19 -36.81 0.23
CA ASN A 358 -8.32 -35.97 0.65
C ASN A 358 -8.04 -35.19 1.96
N ARG A 359 -7.37 -35.81 2.94
CA ARG A 359 -6.98 -35.10 4.18
C ARG A 359 -5.93 -34.01 3.95
N HIS A 360 -4.95 -34.27 3.08
CA HIS A 360 -3.93 -33.28 2.74
C HIS A 360 -4.48 -32.12 1.91
N GLN A 361 -5.53 -32.36 1.10
CA GLN A 361 -6.25 -31.29 0.38
C GLN A 361 -6.93 -30.31 1.35
N GLU A 362 -7.57 -30.81 2.41
CA GLU A 362 -8.19 -29.96 3.44
C GLU A 362 -7.14 -29.10 4.16
N GLU A 363 -6.02 -29.69 4.58
CA GLU A 363 -4.90 -28.95 5.21
C GLU A 363 -4.27 -27.93 4.26
N MET A 364 -4.14 -28.26 2.96
CA MET A 364 -3.65 -27.34 1.94
C MET A 364 -4.59 -26.13 1.75
N MET A 365 -5.90 -26.36 1.71
CA MET A 365 -6.89 -25.27 1.59
C MET A 365 -6.80 -24.29 2.75
N GLU A 366 -6.65 -24.78 3.98
CA GLU A 366 -6.48 -23.94 5.17
C GLU A 366 -5.19 -23.12 5.12
N GLN A 367 -4.06 -23.75 4.79
CA GLN A 367 -2.78 -23.04 4.66
C GLN A 367 -2.81 -22.03 3.49
N GLN A 368 -3.56 -22.31 2.42
CA GLN A 368 -3.71 -21.40 1.28
C GLN A 368 -4.46 -20.13 1.69
N GLN A 369 -5.49 -20.26 2.52
CA GLN A 369 -6.21 -19.10 3.06
C GLN A 369 -5.32 -18.22 3.95
N ILE A 370 -4.46 -18.83 4.77
CA ILE A 370 -3.49 -18.11 5.62
C ILE A 370 -2.47 -17.37 4.76
N HIS A 371 -1.86 -18.04 3.77
CA HIS A 371 -0.90 -17.42 2.85
C HIS A 371 -1.53 -16.24 2.08
N GLN A 372 -2.75 -16.40 1.57
CA GLN A 372 -3.47 -15.30 0.93
C GLN A 372 -3.76 -14.15 1.89
N ALA A 373 -4.06 -14.43 3.16
CA ALA A 373 -4.24 -13.39 4.18
C ALA A 373 -2.94 -12.62 4.44
N ILE A 374 -1.79 -13.30 4.52
CA ILE A 374 -0.47 -12.66 4.67
C ILE A 374 -0.14 -11.83 3.42
N GLY A 375 -0.43 -12.33 2.22
CA GLY A 375 -0.26 -11.58 0.97
C GLY A 375 -1.11 -10.31 0.92
N ARG A 376 -2.38 -10.38 1.35
CA ARG A 376 -3.24 -9.19 1.49
C ARG A 376 -2.69 -8.20 2.52
N LEU A 377 -2.14 -8.68 3.63
CA LEU A 377 -1.49 -7.85 4.64
C LEU A 377 -0.27 -7.12 4.05
N ILE A 378 0.58 -7.81 3.29
CA ILE A 378 1.73 -7.21 2.60
C ILE A 378 1.29 -6.17 1.57
N GLN A 379 0.26 -6.48 0.77
CA GLN A 379 -0.26 -5.52 -0.21
C GLN A 379 -0.83 -4.27 0.47
N ARG A 380 -1.52 -4.43 1.60
CA ARG A 380 -1.99 -3.30 2.42
C ARG A 380 -0.82 -2.51 2.99
N PHE A 381 0.26 -3.18 3.43
CA PHE A 381 1.49 -2.57 3.93
C PHE A 381 2.25 -1.77 2.85
N ARG A 382 2.25 -2.26 1.61
CA ARG A 382 2.78 -1.59 0.41
C ARG A 382 1.95 -0.37 0.02
N ALA A 383 0.64 -0.56 -0.11
CA ALA A 383 -0.29 0.50 -0.48
C ALA A 383 -0.30 1.67 0.52
N SER A 384 -0.03 1.39 1.80
CA SER A 384 0.13 2.42 2.84
C SER A 384 1.53 3.06 2.87
N GLY A 385 2.47 2.60 2.04
CA GLY A 385 3.83 3.12 1.92
C GLY A 385 4.77 2.75 3.08
N TYR A 386 4.39 1.78 3.93
CA TYR A 386 5.13 1.43 5.14
C TYR A 386 6.47 0.72 4.87
N GLU A 387 6.75 0.36 3.63
CA GLU A 387 8.04 -0.22 3.20
C GLU A 387 9.19 0.79 3.16
N GLN A 388 8.88 2.08 3.07
CA GLN A 388 9.92 3.08 2.92
C GLN A 388 10.84 3.08 4.15
N ALA A 389 12.14 3.28 3.96
CA ALA A 389 13.12 3.39 5.06
C ALA A 389 12.79 4.52 6.05
N ARG A 390 11.90 5.42 5.63
CA ARG A 390 11.32 6.47 6.46
C ARG A 390 10.28 5.94 7.46
N CYS A 391 9.68 4.76 7.31
CA CYS A 391 8.71 4.23 8.27
C CYS A 391 9.44 3.57 9.45
N GLN A 392 9.03 3.83 10.69
CA GLN A 392 9.59 3.26 11.92
C GLN A 392 8.49 2.57 12.73
N PHE A 393 8.85 1.50 13.43
CA PHE A 393 7.96 0.69 14.25
C PHE A 393 8.54 0.55 15.66
N SER A 394 7.65 0.43 16.64
CA SER A 394 8.03 0.22 18.05
C SER A 394 8.84 -1.08 18.23
N ASP A 395 9.77 -1.08 19.18
CA ASP A 395 10.60 -2.25 19.56
C ASP A 395 9.75 -3.40 20.13
N MET A 396 8.51 -3.12 20.54
CA MET A 396 7.57 -4.10 21.11
C MET A 396 6.74 -4.82 20.03
N LEU A 397 6.91 -4.47 18.75
CA LEU A 397 6.19 -5.11 17.66
C LEU A 397 6.83 -6.48 17.34
N ASP A 398 6.14 -7.56 17.72
CA ASP A 398 6.48 -8.91 17.29
C ASP A 398 5.55 -9.35 16.16
N VAL A 399 6.12 -9.51 14.97
CA VAL A 399 5.42 -9.91 13.75
C VAL A 399 5.50 -11.43 13.55
N LEU A 400 6.53 -12.08 14.06
CA LEU A 400 6.83 -13.49 13.76
C LEU A 400 6.02 -14.44 14.63
N THR A 401 5.95 -14.22 15.94
CA THR A 401 5.23 -15.12 16.86
C THR A 401 3.72 -15.25 16.55
N PRO A 402 2.99 -14.16 16.22
CA PRO A 402 1.58 -14.28 15.83
C PRO A 402 1.39 -15.00 14.50
N LEU A 403 2.30 -14.80 13.53
CA LEU A 403 2.24 -15.47 12.22
C LEU A 403 2.55 -16.97 12.33
N ASP A 404 3.53 -17.36 13.15
CA ASP A 404 3.89 -18.76 13.36
C ASP A 404 2.78 -19.56 14.08
N ARG A 405 1.93 -18.88 14.87
CA ARG A 405 0.81 -19.51 15.59
C ARG A 405 -0.53 -19.43 14.86
N ALA A 406 -0.60 -18.72 13.73
CA ALA A 406 -1.84 -18.51 13.01
C ALA A 406 -2.43 -19.84 12.54
N ARG A 407 -3.68 -20.10 12.91
CA ARG A 407 -4.45 -21.26 12.46
C ARG A 407 -5.56 -20.88 11.49
N SER A 408 -5.93 -19.60 11.45
CA SER A 408 -6.97 -19.07 10.56
C SER A 408 -6.55 -17.74 9.94
N ALA A 409 -7.21 -17.37 8.84
CA ALA A 409 -7.06 -16.06 8.21
C ALA A 409 -7.39 -14.89 9.18
N HIS A 410 -8.24 -15.12 10.18
CA HIS A 410 -8.61 -14.10 11.17
C HIS A 410 -7.42 -13.64 12.03
N ASP A 411 -6.52 -14.56 12.40
CA ASP A 411 -5.34 -14.27 13.22
C ASP A 411 -4.37 -13.29 12.51
N VAL A 412 -4.33 -13.36 11.17
CA VAL A 412 -3.51 -12.49 10.32
C VAL A 412 -4.13 -11.08 10.21
N ASP A 413 -5.45 -10.98 10.18
CA ASP A 413 -6.14 -9.67 10.19
C ASP A 413 -5.96 -8.93 11.53
N ASP A 414 -5.88 -9.65 12.65
CA ASP A 414 -5.59 -9.08 13.97
C ASP A 414 -4.15 -8.56 14.08
N LEU A 415 -3.19 -9.21 13.42
CA LEU A 415 -1.83 -8.71 13.31
C LEU A 415 -1.76 -7.39 12.53
N TRP A 416 -2.51 -7.24 11.45
CA TRP A 416 -2.59 -5.97 10.71
C TRP A 416 -3.04 -4.81 11.60
N ASN A 417 -4.05 -5.03 12.43
CA ASN A 417 -4.53 -4.03 13.39
C ASN A 417 -3.45 -3.64 14.40
N SER A 418 -2.61 -4.60 14.81
CA SER A 418 -1.49 -4.38 15.73
C SER A 418 -0.34 -3.59 15.08
N ILE A 419 0.05 -3.95 13.84
CA ILE A 419 1.06 -3.23 13.05
C ILE A 419 0.66 -1.77 12.85
N ARG A 420 -0.62 -1.51 12.50
CA ARG A 420 -1.13 -0.15 12.30
C ARG A 420 -1.08 0.69 13.57
N ARG A 421 -1.31 0.09 14.74
CA ARG A 421 -1.28 0.80 16.04
C ARG A 421 0.14 1.17 16.50
N MET A 422 1.16 0.45 16.02
CA MET A 422 2.55 0.59 16.48
C MET A 422 3.48 1.26 15.45
N GLN A 423 2.91 1.91 14.42
CA GLN A 423 3.61 2.56 13.31
C GLN A 423 3.85 4.06 13.55
N SER A 424 5.03 4.56 13.14
CA SER A 424 5.37 5.97 13.02
C SER A 424 6.16 6.25 11.73
N TRP A 425 6.19 7.49 11.24
CA TRP A 425 7.05 7.90 10.13
C TRP A 425 8.23 8.71 10.68
N GLY A 426 9.44 8.30 10.33
CA GLY A 426 10.71 9.00 10.54
C GLY A 426 10.87 10.21 9.60
N PRO A 427 11.82 11.11 9.92
CA PRO A 427 11.82 12.45 9.36
C PRO A 427 12.38 12.49 7.92
N THR A 428 11.52 12.84 6.96
CA THR A 428 11.89 13.28 5.59
C THR A 428 12.81 14.53 5.60
N ALA A 429 13.47 14.92 4.50
CA ALA A 429 14.03 16.28 4.36
C ALA A 429 12.90 17.35 4.46
N MET A 430 11.71 16.99 3.98
CA MET A 430 10.39 17.59 4.22
C MET A 430 10.00 17.71 5.72
N ASP A 431 10.64 16.91 6.59
CA ASP A 431 10.25 16.68 7.99
C ASP A 431 11.36 17.04 8.98
N ARG A 432 12.61 17.20 8.51
CA ARG A 432 13.70 17.84 9.27
C ARG A 432 13.32 19.25 9.71
N VAL A 433 12.36 19.87 9.03
CA VAL A 433 11.70 21.10 9.47
C VAL A 433 10.21 21.06 9.14
N THR A 434 9.50 20.04 9.65
CA THR A 434 8.06 20.05 9.95
C THR A 434 7.06 19.33 9.01
N ASN A 435 6.51 18.21 9.51
CA ASN A 435 5.23 17.62 9.12
C ASN A 435 4.13 18.68 8.90
N VAL A 436 3.54 18.71 7.68
CA VAL A 436 2.19 19.18 7.26
C VAL A 436 2.16 19.92 5.89
N ALA A 437 3.27 20.41 5.33
CA ALA A 437 3.22 21.10 4.02
C ALA A 437 3.38 20.12 2.83
N THR A 438 2.29 19.63 2.24
CA THR A 438 2.32 18.69 1.09
C THR A 438 2.54 19.33 -0.29
N HIS A 439 2.81 20.64 -0.39
CA HIS A 439 3.06 21.33 -1.68
C HIS A 439 4.37 22.14 -1.62
N PRO A 440 5.26 22.05 -2.63
CA PRO A 440 6.59 22.69 -2.62
C PRO A 440 6.52 24.21 -2.43
N MET A 441 5.57 24.89 -3.09
CA MET A 441 5.36 26.34 -2.93
C MET A 441 5.05 26.79 -1.50
N THR A 442 4.34 25.98 -0.72
CA THR A 442 4.06 26.31 0.70
C THR A 442 5.33 26.20 1.54
N GLN A 443 6.24 25.28 1.19
CA GLN A 443 7.51 25.12 1.89
C GLN A 443 8.48 26.24 1.59
N VAL A 444 8.55 26.67 0.33
CA VAL A 444 9.32 27.85 -0.08
C VAL A 444 8.88 29.06 0.74
N LEU A 445 7.57 29.29 0.89
CA LEU A 445 7.05 30.39 1.70
C LEU A 445 7.46 30.27 3.18
N VAL A 446 7.21 29.10 3.78
CA VAL A 446 7.48 28.85 5.21
C VAL A 446 8.97 28.98 5.52
N ASN A 447 9.84 28.45 4.65
CA ASN A 447 11.29 28.56 4.80
C ASN A 447 11.76 30.00 4.61
N ALA A 448 11.31 30.69 3.56
CA ALA A 448 11.65 32.08 3.30
C ALA A 448 11.23 32.98 4.47
N MET A 449 10.01 32.82 4.99
CA MET A 449 9.52 33.55 6.17
C MET A 449 10.35 33.23 7.43
N ALA A 450 10.69 31.96 7.65
CA ALA A 450 11.47 31.55 8.83
C ALA A 450 12.92 32.08 8.80
N HIS A 451 13.49 32.21 7.61
CA HIS A 451 14.83 32.77 7.43
C HIS A 451 14.84 34.30 7.38
N ALA A 452 13.75 34.93 6.94
CA ALA A 452 13.57 36.37 6.97
C ALA A 452 13.31 36.88 8.40
N ALA A 453 12.54 36.15 9.21
CA ALA A 453 12.22 36.53 10.58
C ALA A 453 13.40 36.30 11.52
N ALA A 454 13.88 37.36 12.18
CA ALA A 454 15.05 37.30 13.04
C ALA A 454 14.83 36.45 14.31
N GLY A 455 15.70 35.46 14.54
CA GLY A 455 15.88 34.77 15.83
C GLY A 455 14.60 34.13 16.41
N ALA A 456 14.11 34.67 17.53
CA ALA A 456 12.96 34.14 18.27
C ALA A 456 11.62 34.21 17.52
N MET A 457 11.53 35.01 16.45
CA MET A 457 10.31 35.14 15.64
C MET A 457 10.21 34.12 14.50
N SER A 458 11.28 33.37 14.22
CA SER A 458 11.31 32.33 13.18
C SER A 458 10.28 31.22 13.40
N GLU A 459 10.00 30.86 14.66
CA GLU A 459 9.02 29.81 14.98
C GLU A 459 7.58 30.28 14.77
N HIS A 460 7.28 31.53 15.13
CA HIS A 460 5.98 32.15 14.87
C HIS A 460 5.77 32.38 13.37
N ALA A 461 6.80 32.78 12.63
CA ALA A 461 6.76 32.91 11.17
C ALA A 461 6.46 31.57 10.48
N ARG A 462 7.07 30.46 10.93
CA ARG A 462 6.73 29.12 10.43
C ARG A 462 5.27 28.77 10.67
N ARG A 463 4.74 29.05 11.86
CA ARG A 463 3.34 28.76 12.21
C ARG A 463 2.35 29.59 11.41
N ALA A 464 2.64 30.87 11.18
CA ALA A 464 1.84 31.73 10.31
C ALA A 464 1.73 31.15 8.89
N GLY A 465 2.86 30.79 8.28
CA GLY A 465 2.89 30.14 6.95
C GLY A 465 2.20 28.78 6.88
N ARG A 466 2.00 28.10 8.02
CA ARG A 466 1.29 26.81 8.11
C ARG A 466 -0.23 26.98 8.27
N ARG A 467 -0.70 28.07 8.88
CA ARG A 467 -2.14 28.31 9.16
C ARG A 467 -2.95 28.49 7.88
N THR A 468 -2.37 29.09 6.83
CA THR A 468 -3.06 29.43 5.57
C THR A 468 -3.69 28.23 4.86
N ARG A 469 -3.15 27.01 5.01
CA ARG A 469 -3.71 25.82 4.34
C ARG A 469 -4.78 25.08 5.15
N ARG A 470 -4.93 25.31 6.46
CA ARG A 470 -5.96 24.61 7.26
C ARG A 470 -7.40 24.98 6.87
N ARG A 471 -7.61 26.00 6.02
CA ARG A 471 -8.93 26.49 5.59
C ARG A 471 -9.24 26.35 4.09
N ARG A 472 -8.33 25.81 3.26
CA ARG A 472 -8.59 25.52 1.84
C ARG A 472 -8.78 24.03 1.57
#